data_AF-A0A423K3F4-F1
#
_entry.id   AF-A0A423K3F4-F1
#
_cell.length_a   1.000
_cell.length_b   1.000
_cell.length_c   1.000
_cell.angle_alpha   90.00
_cell.angle_beta   90.00
_cell.angle_gamma   90.00
#
_symmetry.space_group_name_H-M   'P 1'
#
loop_
_entity.id
_entity.type
_entity.pdbx_description
1 polymer ?
#
loop_
_entity_poly.entity_id
_entity_poly.type
_entity_poly.pdbx_seq_one_letter_code
_entity_poly.pdbx_strand_id
1 'polypeptide(L)'
;MSLVSHWEHEYDKVKVRLHGLFTRLEMSWKKLVSELEPREFEAIVALLQRGHDQAQYVLKHGELPDDEPSVPWELSHGLSILHIGNATPLPQSTDELQTRVLKDGSLLGCRKWELLDLLWSEALLKWIENLRHHAPFATTPALMKMDSDVTLAIAGDWGTGPFDSHAPAVAVALQMQLGAPDFTIHLGDVYYAGTHSQEDVDMVGWPQGRQGSFTLNSNHEMYSGAHGYFKELAKRFPQQQGTSYFALYNDDWLVVGLDTAYASDAINLYMDGTLNQQQIDWMKQLPQRKKIMVLSHHQGFDISGHNKTALYQPVCDALGREPDYWYWGHLHNGICYAAQGGLHARCAGHGAIPYGNASELNGHSRVLWSETENARDEAYPDRVLNGYVKVRLVGENIEETFIGEDGSVRWSSK
;
A
#
# COMPACT_ATOMS: atom_id res chain seq x y z
N MET A 1 20.60 -34.15 -8.85
CA MET A 1 21.05 -32.79 -9.22
C MET A 1 21.13 -32.01 -7.92
N SER A 2 22.31 -31.50 -7.56
CA SER A 2 22.55 -30.99 -6.21
C SER A 2 21.89 -29.63 -6.02
N LEU A 3 21.44 -29.34 -4.79
CA LEU A 3 20.90 -28.04 -4.38
C LEU A 3 21.78 -26.86 -4.83
N VAL A 4 23.10 -27.05 -4.86
CA VAL A 4 24.09 -26.05 -5.31
C VAL A 4 23.85 -25.61 -6.76
N SER A 5 23.58 -26.55 -7.67
CA SER A 5 23.29 -26.24 -9.09
C SER A 5 21.96 -25.50 -9.30
N HIS A 6 21.04 -25.58 -8.33
CA HIS A 6 19.78 -24.84 -8.36
C HIS A 6 19.96 -23.40 -7.87
N TRP A 7 20.73 -23.20 -6.79
CA TRP A 7 21.04 -21.88 -6.24
C TRP A 7 21.89 -21.03 -7.19
N GLU A 8 22.88 -21.62 -7.87
CA GLU A 8 23.67 -20.93 -8.90
C GLU A 8 22.78 -20.47 -10.07
N HIS A 9 21.81 -21.29 -10.47
CA HIS A 9 20.89 -20.96 -11.56
C HIS A 9 19.88 -19.86 -11.20
N GLU A 10 19.35 -19.85 -9.97
CA GLU A 10 18.48 -18.77 -9.50
C GLU A 10 19.25 -17.46 -9.29
N TYR A 11 20.49 -17.52 -8.78
CA TYR A 11 21.37 -16.36 -8.68
C TYR A 11 21.65 -15.73 -10.05
N ASP A 12 21.98 -16.54 -11.06
CA ASP A 12 22.23 -16.04 -12.42
C ASP A 12 20.96 -15.43 -13.05
N LYS A 13 19.77 -15.99 -12.79
CA LYS A 13 18.50 -15.39 -13.25
C LYS A 13 18.24 -14.03 -12.62
N VAL A 14 18.44 -13.90 -11.31
CA VAL A 14 18.27 -12.63 -10.60
C VAL A 14 19.26 -11.59 -11.14
N LYS A 15 20.52 -11.98 -11.36
CA LYS A 15 21.54 -11.09 -11.92
C LYS A 15 21.22 -10.61 -13.33
N VAL A 16 20.77 -11.51 -14.21
CA VAL A 16 20.33 -11.14 -15.57
C VAL A 16 19.11 -10.22 -15.53
N ARG A 17 18.14 -10.51 -14.64
CA ARG A 17 16.95 -9.66 -14.45
C ARG A 17 17.33 -8.26 -13.98
N LEU A 18 18.22 -8.14 -12.99
CA LEU A 18 18.71 -6.85 -12.49
C LEU A 18 19.49 -6.07 -13.54
N HIS A 19 20.38 -6.72 -14.30
CA HIS A 19 21.10 -6.07 -15.39
C HIS A 19 20.15 -5.53 -16.46
N GLY A 20 19.17 -6.35 -16.89
CA GLY A 20 18.16 -5.92 -17.85
C GLY A 20 17.23 -4.82 -17.30
N LEU A 21 16.98 -4.78 -15.99
CA LEU A 21 16.26 -3.70 -15.33
C LEU A 21 17.05 -2.39 -15.42
N PHE A 22 18.33 -2.40 -15.04
CA PHE A 22 19.17 -1.20 -15.04
C PHE A 22 19.37 -0.63 -16.44
N THR A 23 19.63 -1.48 -17.44
CA THR A 23 19.72 -1.02 -18.83
C THR A 23 18.44 -0.36 -19.32
N ARG A 24 17.26 -0.90 -18.97
CA ARG A 24 15.97 -0.27 -19.30
C ARG A 24 15.81 1.06 -18.57
N LEU A 25 16.17 1.12 -17.29
CA LEU A 25 16.11 2.34 -16.49
C LEU A 25 16.97 3.46 -17.09
N GLU A 26 18.20 3.18 -17.49
CA GLU A 26 19.05 4.16 -18.19
C GLU A 26 18.44 4.64 -19.52
N MET A 27 17.85 3.73 -20.30
CA MET A 27 17.21 4.09 -21.58
C MET A 27 15.95 4.93 -21.38
N SER A 28 15.08 4.53 -20.46
CA SER A 28 13.85 5.26 -20.13
C SER A 28 14.17 6.63 -19.52
N TRP A 29 15.21 6.73 -18.70
CA TRP A 29 15.73 8.01 -18.21
C TRP A 29 16.19 8.92 -19.35
N LYS A 30 17.05 8.43 -20.27
CA LYS A 30 17.50 9.21 -21.43
C LYS A 30 16.33 9.73 -22.28
N LYS A 31 15.30 8.91 -22.45
CA LYS A 31 14.07 9.31 -23.15
C LYS A 31 13.33 10.40 -22.38
N LEU A 32 13.06 10.19 -21.09
CA LEU A 32 12.36 11.15 -20.24
C LEU A 32 13.07 12.51 -20.24
N VAL A 33 14.39 12.54 -20.06
CA VAL A 33 15.19 13.78 -20.08
C VAL A 33 15.01 14.58 -21.37
N SER A 34 14.77 13.91 -22.51
CA SER A 34 14.51 14.60 -23.77
C SER A 34 13.10 15.22 -23.88
N GLU A 35 12.19 14.86 -22.99
CA GLU A 35 10.78 15.27 -22.97
C GLU A 35 10.42 16.20 -21.79
N LEU A 36 11.31 16.34 -20.81
CA LEU A 36 11.13 17.19 -19.62
C LEU A 36 11.54 18.64 -19.88
N GLU A 37 10.81 19.56 -19.26
CA GLU A 37 11.25 20.95 -19.15
C GLU A 37 12.44 21.05 -18.17
N PRO A 38 13.39 21.99 -18.35
CA PRO A 38 14.59 22.07 -17.51
C PRO A 38 14.32 22.10 -16.00
N ARG A 39 13.28 22.83 -15.57
CA ARG A 39 12.91 22.92 -14.14
C ARG A 39 12.38 21.60 -13.58
N GLU A 40 11.66 20.84 -14.40
CA GLU A 40 11.09 19.55 -14.01
C GLU A 40 12.20 18.50 -13.89
N PHE A 41 13.15 18.52 -14.83
CA PHE A 41 14.37 17.73 -14.75
C PHE A 41 15.17 18.04 -13.49
N GLU A 42 15.41 19.32 -13.18
CA GLU A 42 16.10 19.76 -11.96
C GLU A 42 15.37 19.27 -10.70
N ALA A 43 14.04 19.34 -10.67
CA ALA A 43 13.24 18.87 -9.54
C ALA A 43 13.37 17.35 -9.32
N ILE A 44 13.32 16.55 -10.39
CA ILE A 44 13.47 15.09 -10.30
C ILE A 44 14.89 14.72 -9.86
N VAL A 45 15.92 15.38 -10.41
CA VAL A 45 17.31 15.15 -9.98
C VAL A 45 17.51 15.52 -8.50
N ALA A 46 16.94 16.65 -8.05
CA ALA A 46 16.98 17.04 -6.65
C ALA A 46 16.27 16.03 -5.74
N LEU A 47 15.14 15.47 -6.19
CA LEU A 47 14.41 14.44 -5.45
C LEU A 47 15.23 13.13 -5.33
N LEU A 48 15.86 12.69 -6.42
CA LEU A 48 16.76 11.52 -6.42
C LEU A 48 17.97 11.76 -5.50
N GLN A 49 18.55 12.96 -5.53
CA GLN A 49 19.67 13.34 -4.66
C GLN A 49 19.26 13.27 -3.19
N ARG A 50 18.13 13.89 -2.83
CA ARG A 50 17.62 13.86 -1.46
C ARG A 50 17.29 12.46 -0.99
N GLY A 51 16.66 11.62 -1.82
CA GLY A 51 16.37 10.23 -1.45
C GLY A 51 17.63 9.41 -1.21
N HIS A 52 18.66 9.61 -2.02
CA HIS A 52 19.97 8.99 -1.81
C HIS A 52 20.64 9.46 -0.51
N ASP A 53 20.64 10.78 -0.26
CA ASP A 53 21.26 11.38 0.92
C ASP A 53 20.54 10.99 2.21
N GLN A 54 19.20 10.92 2.19
CA GLN A 54 18.39 10.44 3.31
C GLN A 54 18.68 8.95 3.59
N ALA A 55 18.79 8.11 2.57
CA ALA A 55 19.18 6.71 2.76
C ALA A 55 20.58 6.58 3.38
N GLN A 56 21.56 7.36 2.92
CA GLN A 56 22.89 7.42 3.54
C GLN A 56 22.84 7.89 4.99
N TYR A 57 22.00 8.89 5.28
CA TYR A 57 21.80 9.40 6.63
C TYR A 57 21.24 8.31 7.55
N VAL A 58 20.18 7.62 7.13
CA VAL A 58 19.54 6.53 7.90
C VAL A 58 20.52 5.39 8.15
N LEU A 59 21.34 5.00 7.16
CA LEU A 59 22.36 3.97 7.32
C LEU A 59 23.35 4.29 8.45
N LYS A 60 23.66 5.59 8.64
CA LYS A 60 24.61 6.08 9.63
C LYS A 60 23.98 6.35 11.00
N HIS A 61 22.76 6.89 11.04
CA HIS A 61 22.14 7.39 12.27
C HIS A 61 21.00 6.51 12.80
N GLY A 62 20.42 5.65 11.94
CA GLY A 62 19.33 4.74 12.31
C GLY A 62 17.93 5.35 12.24
N GLU A 63 17.80 6.60 11.79
CA GLU A 63 16.52 7.30 11.62
C GLU A 63 16.58 8.28 10.44
N LEU A 64 15.41 8.63 9.91
CA LEU A 64 15.29 9.67 8.89
C LEU A 64 15.64 11.04 9.47
N PRO A 65 16.29 11.92 8.69
CA PRO A 65 16.52 13.30 9.12
C PRO A 65 15.18 14.07 9.21
N ASP A 66 15.14 15.10 10.05
CA ASP A 66 13.95 15.90 10.36
C ASP A 66 13.92 17.29 9.70
N ASP A 67 14.90 17.58 8.86
CA ASP A 67 15.10 18.88 8.19
C ASP A 67 14.35 19.00 6.86
N GLU A 68 14.05 17.89 6.20
CA GLU A 68 13.34 17.83 4.92
C GLU A 68 12.26 16.74 4.89
N PRO A 69 11.25 16.85 3.99
CA PRO A 69 10.29 15.78 3.77
C PRO A 69 10.95 14.46 3.35
N SER A 70 10.46 13.35 3.88
CA SER A 70 10.92 12.01 3.52
C SER A 70 10.68 11.74 2.03
N VAL A 71 11.67 11.17 1.37
CA VAL A 71 11.57 10.68 0.00
C VAL A 71 11.29 9.17 0.03
N PRO A 72 10.36 8.67 -0.81
CA PRO A 72 10.10 7.24 -0.90
C PRO A 72 11.34 6.43 -1.28
N TRP A 73 11.48 5.25 -0.68
CA TRP A 73 12.67 4.42 -0.79
C TRP A 73 12.87 3.82 -2.19
N GLU A 74 11.82 3.84 -3.01
CA GLU A 74 11.79 3.54 -4.44
C GLU A 74 12.84 4.33 -5.24
N LEU A 75 13.21 5.51 -4.73
CA LEU A 75 14.17 6.40 -5.37
C LEU A 75 15.59 6.27 -4.83
N SER A 76 15.81 5.58 -3.71
CA SER A 76 17.07 5.59 -2.95
C SER A 76 18.30 5.18 -3.79
N HIS A 77 18.14 4.15 -4.62
CA HIS A 77 19.19 3.66 -5.52
C HIS A 77 19.30 4.44 -6.82
N GLY A 78 18.27 5.20 -7.19
CA GLY A 78 18.11 5.80 -8.51
C GLY A 78 19.28 6.67 -8.94
N LEU A 79 19.79 7.51 -8.03
CA LEU A 79 20.94 8.38 -8.29
C LEU A 79 22.20 7.59 -8.70
N SER A 80 22.47 6.48 -7.99
CA SER A 80 23.64 5.62 -8.23
C SER A 80 23.49 4.74 -9.48
N ILE A 81 22.29 4.20 -9.73
CA ILE A 81 22.00 3.36 -10.90
C ILE A 81 22.01 4.20 -12.19
N LEU A 82 21.48 5.42 -12.15
CA LEU A 82 21.45 6.32 -13.30
C LEU A 82 22.79 7.04 -13.54
N HIS A 83 23.79 6.79 -12.70
CA HIS A 83 25.11 7.43 -12.75
C HIS A 83 25.03 8.97 -12.77
N ILE A 84 24.13 9.53 -11.96
CA ILE A 84 23.94 10.98 -11.83
C ILE A 84 24.93 11.51 -10.78
N GLY A 85 25.76 12.48 -11.19
CA GLY A 85 26.77 13.05 -10.31
C GLY A 85 27.84 12.03 -9.91
N ASN A 86 28.27 12.06 -8.65
CA ASN A 86 29.30 11.16 -8.09
C ASN A 86 28.74 10.21 -7.02
N ALA A 87 27.46 9.84 -7.14
CA ALA A 87 26.77 9.00 -6.16
C ALA A 87 27.41 7.61 -6.06
N THR A 88 27.71 7.18 -4.83
CA THR A 88 28.21 5.82 -4.57
C THR A 88 27.04 4.86 -4.38
N PRO A 89 27.12 3.60 -4.83
CA PRO A 89 26.08 2.61 -4.55
C PRO A 89 25.76 2.50 -3.05
N LEU A 90 24.48 2.44 -2.71
CA LEU A 90 24.00 2.02 -1.38
C LEU A 90 24.18 0.50 -1.23
N PRO A 91 24.12 -0.07 -0.01
CA PRO A 91 24.12 -1.52 0.19
C PRO A 91 23.07 -2.24 -0.67
N GLN A 92 23.45 -3.37 -1.24
CA GLN A 92 22.67 -4.15 -2.22
C GLN A 92 22.51 -5.62 -1.82
N SER A 93 23.09 -6.05 -0.69
CA SER A 93 23.01 -7.43 -0.23
C SER A 93 23.03 -7.54 1.29
N THR A 94 22.57 -8.69 1.81
CA THR A 94 22.61 -8.98 3.26
C THR A 94 24.03 -9.05 3.82
N ASP A 95 25.03 -9.33 2.99
CA ASP A 95 26.44 -9.32 3.41
C ASP A 95 26.96 -7.90 3.66
N GLU A 96 26.42 -6.91 2.95
CA GLU A 96 26.76 -5.50 3.11
C GLU A 96 25.96 -4.81 4.21
N LEU A 97 24.72 -5.25 4.43
CA LEU A 97 23.83 -4.70 5.44
C LEU A 97 22.94 -5.78 6.05
N GLN A 98 23.14 -6.02 7.34
CA GLN A 98 22.20 -6.80 8.15
C GLN A 98 20.97 -5.95 8.45
N THR A 99 19.80 -6.58 8.40
CA THR A 99 18.51 -5.91 8.60
C THR A 99 18.39 -5.27 9.97
N ARG A 100 17.75 -4.10 10.00
CA ARG A 100 17.42 -3.36 11.21
C ARG A 100 15.98 -2.90 11.13
N VAL A 101 15.26 -2.95 12.24
CA VAL A 101 13.91 -2.39 12.34
C VAL A 101 14.03 -0.90 12.65
N LEU A 102 13.43 -0.06 11.81
CA LEU A 102 13.31 1.38 12.05
C LEU A 102 12.16 1.66 13.02
N LYS A 103 12.08 2.90 13.53
CA LYS A 103 11.11 3.28 14.56
C LYS A 103 9.65 3.07 14.13
N ASP A 104 9.36 3.24 12.84
CA ASP A 104 8.06 3.07 12.20
C ASP A 104 7.71 1.59 11.95
N GLY A 105 8.66 0.67 12.12
CA GLY A 105 8.56 -0.75 11.83
C GLY A 105 9.21 -1.14 10.50
N SER A 106 9.63 -0.20 9.66
CA SER A 106 10.24 -0.50 8.37
C SER A 106 11.53 -1.32 8.53
N LEU A 107 11.74 -2.28 7.63
CA LEU A 107 12.94 -3.12 7.64
C LEU A 107 14.03 -2.50 6.76
N LEU A 108 15.02 -1.85 7.39
CA LEU A 108 16.21 -1.36 6.72
C LEU A 108 17.17 -2.52 6.44
N GLY A 109 17.19 -2.98 5.20
CA GLY A 109 18.07 -4.03 4.72
C GLY A 109 17.91 -4.21 3.19
N CYS A 110 18.45 -5.29 2.65
CA CYS A 110 18.52 -5.55 1.20
C CYS A 110 17.77 -6.82 0.75
N ARG A 111 17.07 -7.53 1.65
CA ARG A 111 16.19 -8.64 1.26
C ARG A 111 14.99 -8.11 0.48
N LYS A 112 14.25 -9.03 -0.13
CA LYS A 112 13.03 -8.71 -0.87
C LYS A 112 12.09 -7.86 0.00
N TRP A 113 11.61 -6.73 -0.53
CA TRP A 113 10.72 -5.78 0.15
C TRP A 113 11.33 -4.95 1.29
N GLU A 114 12.59 -5.20 1.69
CA GLU A 114 13.29 -4.32 2.62
C GLU A 114 13.64 -2.99 1.91
N LEU A 115 13.91 -1.95 2.68
CA LEU A 115 14.00 -0.57 2.17
C LEU A 115 15.08 -0.36 1.08
N LEU A 116 16.14 -1.17 1.06
CA LEU A 116 17.20 -1.11 0.04
C LEU A 116 17.14 -2.28 -0.95
N ASP A 117 16.02 -3.00 -1.04
CA ASP A 117 15.79 -3.96 -2.11
C ASP A 117 15.96 -3.28 -3.48
N LEU A 118 16.91 -3.78 -4.28
CA LEU A 118 17.18 -3.23 -5.60
C LEU A 118 15.98 -3.31 -6.55
N LEU A 119 15.05 -4.23 -6.32
CA LEU A 119 13.85 -4.36 -7.14
C LEU A 119 12.88 -3.19 -6.99
N TRP A 120 13.00 -2.36 -5.95
CA TRP A 120 12.31 -1.06 -5.90
C TRP A 120 12.68 -0.14 -7.08
N SER A 121 13.82 -0.36 -7.73
CA SER A 121 14.19 0.36 -8.96
C SER A 121 13.21 0.09 -10.12
N GLU A 122 12.40 -0.98 -10.04
CA GLU A 122 11.28 -1.21 -10.96
C GLU A 122 10.18 -0.15 -10.79
N ALA A 123 9.91 0.30 -9.57
CA ALA A 123 9.00 1.41 -9.29
C ALA A 123 9.51 2.72 -9.90
N LEU A 124 10.78 3.06 -9.68
CA LEU A 124 11.43 4.22 -10.31
C LEU A 124 11.33 4.16 -11.85
N LEU A 125 11.68 3.00 -12.45
CA LEU A 125 11.57 2.81 -13.89
C LEU A 125 10.14 3.07 -14.39
N LYS A 126 9.15 2.46 -13.74
CA LYS A 126 7.77 2.55 -14.17
C LYS A 126 7.21 3.96 -13.99
N TRP A 127 7.51 4.59 -12.87
CA TRP A 127 7.13 5.97 -12.59
C TRP A 127 7.67 6.92 -13.67
N ILE A 128 8.95 6.80 -14.04
CA ILE A 128 9.55 7.55 -15.15
C ILE A 128 8.80 7.30 -16.47
N GLU A 129 8.49 6.04 -16.79
CA GLU A 129 7.81 5.67 -18.04
C GLU A 129 6.36 6.17 -18.11
N ASN A 130 5.70 6.37 -16.97
CA ASN A 130 4.27 6.65 -16.89
C ASN A 130 3.91 8.00 -16.26
N LEU A 131 4.89 8.87 -15.97
CA LEU A 131 4.69 10.18 -15.34
C LEU A 131 3.57 11.02 -16.00
N ARG A 132 3.33 10.82 -17.30
CA ARG A 132 2.29 11.52 -18.09
C ARG A 132 1.29 10.58 -18.77
N HIS A 133 1.30 9.29 -18.43
CA HIS A 133 0.59 8.24 -19.16
C HIS A 133 -0.24 7.35 -18.22
N HIS A 134 -1.32 7.91 -17.69
CA HIS A 134 -2.26 7.17 -16.86
C HIS A 134 -3.34 6.48 -17.70
N ALA A 135 -3.86 5.37 -17.19
CA ALA A 135 -5.09 4.76 -17.65
C ALA A 135 -6.26 5.75 -17.51
N PRO A 136 -7.30 5.70 -18.36
CA PRO A 136 -8.45 6.58 -18.23
C PRO A 136 -9.19 6.40 -16.91
N PHE A 137 -9.50 7.51 -16.23
CA PHE A 137 -10.36 7.48 -15.04
C PHE A 137 -11.82 7.18 -15.41
N ALA A 138 -12.34 6.05 -14.95
CA ALA A 138 -13.75 5.72 -15.08
C ALA A 138 -14.61 6.54 -14.09
N THR A 139 -15.82 6.92 -14.51
CA THR A 139 -16.67 7.89 -13.79
C THR A 139 -18.06 7.35 -13.45
N THR A 140 -18.28 6.03 -13.60
CA THR A 140 -19.56 5.38 -13.31
C THR A 140 -19.36 4.35 -12.18
N PRO A 141 -19.16 4.83 -10.94
CA PRO A 141 -18.88 3.97 -9.79
C PRO A 141 -20.07 3.09 -9.44
N ALA A 142 -19.77 1.90 -8.92
CA ALA A 142 -20.80 1.02 -8.40
C ALA A 142 -21.46 1.61 -7.13
N LEU A 143 -22.79 1.51 -7.07
CA LEU A 143 -23.59 1.73 -5.87
C LEU A 143 -24.41 0.46 -5.62
N MET A 144 -23.96 -0.37 -4.68
CA MET A 144 -24.50 -1.71 -4.45
C MET A 144 -25.24 -1.81 -3.11
N LYS A 145 -26.43 -2.40 -3.11
CA LYS A 145 -27.15 -2.72 -1.87
C LYS A 145 -26.55 -3.98 -1.22
N MET A 146 -26.34 -3.93 0.09
CA MET A 146 -25.92 -5.04 0.94
C MET A 146 -27.11 -5.56 1.77
N ASP A 147 -26.94 -6.77 2.32
CA ASP A 147 -27.82 -7.28 3.37
C ASP A 147 -27.68 -6.45 4.68
N SER A 148 -28.63 -6.61 5.60
CA SER A 148 -28.61 -5.92 6.90
C SER A 148 -27.66 -6.55 7.93
N ASP A 149 -27.21 -7.78 7.68
CA ASP A 149 -26.16 -8.49 8.42
C ASP A 149 -25.13 -8.97 7.40
N VAL A 150 -23.94 -8.36 7.41
CA VAL A 150 -22.88 -8.65 6.45
C VAL A 150 -21.51 -8.68 7.11
N THR A 151 -20.63 -9.52 6.59
CA THR A 151 -19.22 -9.60 6.97
C THR A 151 -18.32 -9.09 5.85
N LEU A 152 -17.42 -8.17 6.18
CA LEU A 152 -16.35 -7.68 5.32
C LEU A 152 -15.01 -8.28 5.78
N ALA A 153 -14.13 -8.61 4.85
CA ALA A 153 -12.71 -8.85 5.11
C ALA A 153 -11.89 -7.79 4.36
N ILE A 154 -11.09 -7.01 5.08
CA ILE A 154 -10.39 -5.83 4.55
C ILE A 154 -8.88 -6.01 4.78
N ALA A 155 -8.08 -5.88 3.72
CA ALA A 155 -6.62 -5.91 3.77
C ALA A 155 -6.04 -4.93 2.73
N GLY A 156 -5.05 -4.13 3.12
CA GLY A 156 -4.18 -3.36 2.22
C GLY A 156 -2.82 -4.01 2.08
N ASP A 157 -2.07 -3.60 1.06
CA ASP A 157 -0.63 -3.89 0.96
C ASP A 157 -0.37 -5.41 0.95
N TRP A 158 -1.31 -6.13 0.35
CA TRP A 158 -1.36 -7.59 0.30
C TRP A 158 -0.71 -8.12 -0.99
N GLY A 159 -0.69 -7.32 -2.06
CA GLY A 159 -0.30 -7.69 -3.42
C GLY A 159 1.20 -7.94 -3.63
N THR A 160 1.83 -8.73 -2.76
CA THR A 160 3.23 -9.19 -2.87
C THR A 160 3.36 -10.51 -3.64
N GLY A 161 2.24 -11.22 -3.80
CA GLY A 161 2.15 -12.52 -4.47
C GLY A 161 2.68 -13.71 -3.66
N PRO A 162 2.55 -14.95 -4.19
CA PRO A 162 3.09 -16.16 -3.58
C PRO A 162 4.60 -16.28 -3.85
N PHE A 163 5.39 -15.32 -3.40
CA PHE A 163 6.81 -15.23 -3.72
C PHE A 163 7.67 -16.34 -3.12
N ASP A 164 7.13 -17.10 -2.17
CA ASP A 164 7.62 -18.39 -1.71
C ASP A 164 6.47 -19.26 -1.15
N SER A 165 6.79 -20.45 -0.63
CA SER A 165 5.79 -21.42 -0.12
C SER A 165 5.10 -21.01 1.18
N HIS A 166 5.62 -20.02 1.89
CA HIS A 166 5.12 -19.50 3.17
C HIS A 166 4.77 -18.01 3.09
N ALA A 167 4.59 -17.48 1.87
CA ALA A 167 4.35 -16.06 1.65
C ALA A 167 3.14 -15.57 2.46
N PRO A 168 3.29 -14.49 3.25
CA PRO A 168 2.21 -13.93 4.07
C PRO A 168 0.89 -13.71 3.33
N ALA A 169 0.95 -13.24 2.08
CA ALA A 169 -0.21 -13.03 1.24
C ALA A 169 -1.10 -14.30 1.13
N VAL A 170 -0.47 -15.47 0.97
CA VAL A 170 -1.19 -16.75 0.85
C VAL A 170 -1.84 -17.14 2.18
N ALA A 171 -1.12 -16.97 3.28
CA ALA A 171 -1.63 -17.29 4.62
C ALA A 171 -2.78 -16.37 5.03
N VAL A 172 -2.65 -15.05 4.82
CA VAL A 172 -3.72 -14.08 5.05
C VAL A 172 -4.95 -14.38 4.19
N ALA A 173 -4.77 -14.67 2.89
CA ALA A 173 -5.88 -15.02 2.01
C ALA A 173 -6.62 -16.28 2.48
N LEU A 174 -5.90 -17.29 2.99
CA LEU A 174 -6.51 -18.48 3.59
C LEU A 174 -7.37 -18.13 4.81
N GLN A 175 -6.87 -17.29 5.72
CA GLN A 175 -7.65 -16.87 6.89
C GLN A 175 -8.89 -16.07 6.50
N MET A 176 -8.77 -15.17 5.50
CA MET A 176 -9.91 -14.46 4.94
C MET A 176 -10.98 -15.43 4.40
N GLN A 177 -10.59 -16.48 3.67
CA GLN A 177 -11.52 -17.51 3.19
C GLN A 177 -12.20 -18.27 4.33
N LEU A 178 -11.46 -18.68 5.36
CA LEU A 178 -12.00 -19.33 6.55
C LEU A 178 -12.99 -18.43 7.31
N GLY A 179 -12.77 -17.11 7.25
CA GLY A 179 -13.68 -16.12 7.78
C GLY A 179 -15.05 -16.03 7.08
N ALA A 180 -15.20 -16.67 5.91
CA ALA A 180 -16.40 -16.71 5.07
C ALA A 180 -17.09 -15.34 4.87
N PRO A 181 -16.36 -14.31 4.41
CA PRO A 181 -16.91 -12.96 4.27
C PRO A 181 -17.93 -12.86 3.12
N ASP A 182 -18.89 -11.95 3.30
CA ASP A 182 -19.78 -11.53 2.23
C ASP A 182 -19.07 -10.66 1.22
N PHE A 183 -18.19 -9.79 1.70
CA PHE A 183 -17.38 -8.92 0.86
C PHE A 183 -15.91 -8.97 1.24
N THR A 184 -15.03 -8.99 0.25
CA THR A 184 -13.59 -8.83 0.44
C THR A 184 -13.14 -7.52 -0.18
N ILE A 185 -12.32 -6.74 0.51
CA ILE A 185 -11.88 -5.43 0.06
C ILE A 185 -10.36 -5.30 0.15
N HIS A 186 -9.72 -5.08 -1.00
CA HIS A 186 -8.30 -4.76 -1.10
C HIS A 186 -8.11 -3.23 -1.04
N LEU A 187 -7.28 -2.73 -0.12
CA LEU A 187 -7.05 -1.29 0.04
C LEU A 187 -5.94 -0.74 -0.88
N GLY A 188 -5.53 -1.50 -1.90
CA GLY A 188 -4.48 -1.12 -2.85
C GLY A 188 -3.11 -1.67 -2.48
N ASP A 189 -2.14 -1.38 -3.33
CA ASP A 189 -0.74 -1.82 -3.29
C ASP A 189 -0.48 -3.27 -3.71
N VAL A 190 -0.18 -3.39 -5.00
CA VAL A 190 0.45 -4.52 -5.67
C VAL A 190 1.87 -4.16 -6.08
N TYR A 191 2.84 -4.92 -5.56
CA TYR A 191 4.24 -4.52 -5.57
C TYR A 191 5.02 -5.13 -6.75
N TYR A 192 6.10 -4.50 -7.22
CA TYR A 192 6.73 -3.25 -6.76
C TYR A 192 6.10 -1.99 -7.35
N ALA A 193 5.33 -2.10 -8.43
CA ALA A 193 4.90 -0.94 -9.22
C ALA A 193 3.54 -1.14 -9.89
N GLY A 194 2.72 -2.07 -9.37
CA GLY A 194 1.41 -2.43 -9.90
C GLY A 194 1.40 -2.70 -11.40
N THR A 195 2.50 -3.21 -11.96
CA THR A 195 2.58 -3.48 -13.40
C THR A 195 1.53 -4.52 -13.78
N HIS A 196 1.10 -4.51 -15.04
CA HIS A 196 0.15 -5.51 -15.52
C HIS A 196 0.55 -6.96 -15.17
N SER A 197 1.84 -7.31 -15.23
CA SER A 197 2.31 -8.65 -14.87
C SER A 197 2.24 -8.93 -13.37
N GLN A 198 2.45 -7.93 -12.52
CA GLN A 198 2.33 -8.07 -11.07
C GLN A 198 0.85 -8.19 -10.69
N GLU A 199 0.01 -7.27 -11.16
CA GLU A 199 -1.45 -7.29 -10.98
C GLU A 199 -2.09 -8.62 -11.40
N ASP A 200 -1.76 -9.11 -12.61
CA ASP A 200 -2.33 -10.35 -13.12
C ASP A 200 -1.97 -11.57 -12.28
N VAL A 201 -0.74 -11.62 -11.75
CA VAL A 201 -0.16 -12.77 -11.02
C VAL A 201 -0.43 -12.69 -9.52
N ASP A 202 -0.15 -11.56 -8.90
CA ASP A 202 -0.16 -11.40 -7.45
C ASP A 202 -1.60 -11.32 -6.93
N MET A 203 -2.54 -10.82 -7.74
CA MET A 203 -3.98 -10.84 -7.42
C MET A 203 -4.66 -12.18 -7.70
N VAL A 204 -3.98 -13.21 -8.24
CA VAL A 204 -4.57 -14.55 -8.47
C VAL A 204 -5.13 -15.13 -7.18
N GLY A 205 -4.41 -14.95 -6.08
CA GLY A 205 -4.77 -15.49 -4.78
C GLY A 205 -5.82 -14.69 -4.01
N TRP A 206 -6.26 -13.54 -4.52
CA TRP A 206 -7.18 -12.68 -3.77
C TRP A 206 -8.50 -13.43 -3.47
N PRO A 207 -8.86 -13.61 -2.19
CA PRO A 207 -10.03 -14.38 -1.80
C PRO A 207 -11.29 -13.63 -2.21
N GLN A 208 -12.28 -14.35 -2.77
CA GLN A 208 -13.52 -13.73 -3.23
C GLN A 208 -14.59 -13.76 -2.14
N GLY A 209 -15.25 -12.63 -1.91
CA GLY A 209 -16.43 -12.55 -1.05
C GLY A 209 -17.66 -13.23 -1.66
N ARG A 210 -18.59 -13.71 -0.81
CA ARG A 210 -19.82 -14.39 -1.26
C ARG A 210 -20.70 -13.51 -2.15
N GLN A 211 -20.74 -12.21 -1.88
CA GLN A 211 -21.58 -11.23 -2.59
C GLN A 211 -20.77 -10.36 -3.57
N GLY A 212 -19.50 -10.11 -3.27
CA GLY A 212 -18.61 -9.42 -4.18
C GLY A 212 -17.24 -9.13 -3.58
N SER A 213 -16.33 -8.70 -4.44
CA SER A 213 -14.98 -8.28 -4.06
C SER A 213 -14.73 -6.90 -4.62
N PHE A 214 -13.96 -6.10 -3.88
CA PHE A 214 -13.64 -4.73 -4.25
C PHE A 214 -12.14 -4.45 -4.05
N THR A 215 -11.56 -3.54 -4.82
CA THR A 215 -10.16 -3.11 -4.73
C THR A 215 -10.05 -1.60 -4.95
N LEU A 216 -9.16 -0.94 -4.22
CA LEU A 216 -8.80 0.46 -4.40
C LEU A 216 -7.49 0.58 -5.18
N ASN A 217 -7.30 1.73 -5.81
CA ASN A 217 -6.04 2.11 -6.48
C ASN A 217 -5.06 2.73 -5.45
N SER A 218 -3.76 2.71 -5.72
CA SER A 218 -2.71 3.13 -4.79
C SER A 218 -1.54 3.86 -5.44
N ASN A 219 -0.54 4.28 -4.66
CA ASN A 219 0.70 4.83 -5.22
C ASN A 219 1.46 3.80 -6.07
N HIS A 220 1.57 2.53 -5.64
CA HIS A 220 2.29 1.52 -6.42
C HIS A 220 1.61 1.23 -7.76
N GLU A 221 0.28 1.13 -7.80
CA GLU A 221 -0.47 1.03 -9.07
C GLU A 221 -0.21 2.22 -9.99
N MET A 222 -0.16 3.42 -9.43
CA MET A 222 0.07 4.66 -10.17
C MET A 222 1.48 4.80 -10.73
N TYR A 223 2.49 4.10 -10.19
CA TYR A 223 3.83 4.06 -10.82
C TYR A 223 3.77 3.48 -12.22
N SER A 224 2.89 2.51 -12.51
CA SER A 224 2.67 2.02 -13.87
C SER A 224 1.47 2.68 -14.56
N GLY A 225 1.03 3.85 -14.08
CA GLY A 225 -0.10 4.60 -14.62
C GLY A 225 -1.45 3.90 -14.41
N ALA A 226 -1.56 2.98 -13.45
CA ALA A 226 -2.76 2.18 -13.15
C ALA A 226 -3.30 1.33 -14.33
N HIS A 227 -2.53 1.12 -15.40
CA HIS A 227 -2.98 0.30 -16.53
C HIS A 227 -3.19 -1.18 -16.13
N GLY A 228 -2.31 -1.70 -15.27
CA GLY A 228 -2.45 -3.03 -14.69
C GLY A 228 -3.71 -3.13 -13.82
N TYR A 229 -3.81 -2.21 -12.86
CA TYR A 229 -4.96 -2.07 -11.97
C TYR A 229 -6.31 -2.08 -12.68
N PHE A 230 -6.55 -1.18 -13.65
CA PHE A 230 -7.88 -1.10 -14.29
C PHE A 230 -8.21 -2.35 -15.11
N LYS A 231 -7.21 -3.05 -15.64
CA LYS A 231 -7.42 -4.34 -16.30
C LYS A 231 -7.77 -5.44 -15.29
N GLU A 232 -7.10 -5.46 -14.15
CA GLU A 232 -7.37 -6.45 -13.11
C GLU A 232 -8.71 -6.18 -12.40
N LEU A 233 -9.05 -4.92 -12.17
CA LEU A 233 -10.35 -4.43 -11.71
C LEU A 233 -11.49 -4.99 -12.58
N ALA A 234 -11.38 -4.85 -13.90
CA ALA A 234 -12.39 -5.37 -14.83
C ALA A 234 -12.51 -6.90 -14.82
N LYS A 235 -11.42 -7.61 -14.49
CA LYS A 235 -11.32 -9.06 -14.55
C LYS A 235 -11.75 -9.76 -13.26
N ARG A 236 -11.27 -9.30 -12.10
CA ARG A 236 -11.48 -9.94 -10.79
C ARG A 236 -12.51 -9.24 -9.91
N PHE A 237 -12.82 -7.97 -10.20
CA PHE A 237 -13.71 -7.15 -9.38
C PHE A 237 -14.88 -6.58 -10.23
N PRO A 238 -15.62 -7.42 -10.99
CA PRO A 238 -16.58 -6.93 -11.97
C PRO A 238 -17.74 -6.13 -11.35
N GLN A 239 -18.03 -6.34 -10.06
CA GLN A 239 -19.04 -5.60 -9.30
C GLN A 239 -18.72 -4.09 -9.19
N GLN A 240 -17.44 -3.68 -9.31
CA GLN A 240 -17.03 -2.26 -9.29
C GLN A 240 -17.30 -1.49 -10.57
N GLN A 241 -17.75 -2.17 -11.63
CA GLN A 241 -18.08 -1.53 -12.91
C GLN A 241 -16.89 -0.78 -13.53
N GLY A 242 -15.68 -1.32 -13.35
CA GLY A 242 -14.44 -0.74 -13.91
C GLY A 242 -14.05 0.62 -13.32
N THR A 243 -14.65 1.02 -12.19
CA THR A 243 -14.36 2.29 -11.51
C THR A 243 -13.58 2.05 -10.22
N SER A 244 -12.54 2.86 -9.98
CA SER A 244 -11.59 2.68 -8.86
C SER A 244 -12.13 3.10 -7.49
N TYR A 245 -13.37 3.56 -7.45
CA TYR A 245 -14.11 3.96 -6.26
C TYR A 245 -15.55 3.43 -6.34
N PHE A 246 -16.18 3.20 -5.19
CA PHE A 246 -17.48 2.51 -5.10
C PHE A 246 -18.20 2.83 -3.80
N ALA A 247 -19.49 2.51 -3.73
CA ALA A 247 -20.25 2.53 -2.49
C ALA A 247 -21.09 1.27 -2.30
N LEU A 248 -21.12 0.76 -1.07
CA LEU A 248 -22.02 -0.28 -0.61
C LEU A 248 -22.98 0.31 0.42
N TYR A 249 -24.24 -0.10 0.44
CA TYR A 249 -25.19 0.45 1.41
C TYR A 249 -26.26 -0.54 1.85
N ASN A 250 -26.75 -0.39 3.09
CA ASN A 250 -28.03 -0.96 3.53
C ASN A 250 -28.86 0.16 4.17
N ASP A 251 -29.83 -0.18 5.04
CA ASP A 251 -30.70 0.82 5.67
C ASP A 251 -29.98 1.64 6.76
N ASP A 252 -28.89 1.12 7.32
CA ASP A 252 -28.15 1.75 8.43
C ASP A 252 -26.76 2.29 8.00
N TRP A 253 -26.08 1.58 7.10
CA TRP A 253 -24.70 1.83 6.70
C TRP A 253 -24.56 2.33 5.27
N LEU A 254 -23.62 3.25 5.09
CA LEU A 254 -22.96 3.58 3.82
C LEU A 254 -21.46 3.26 3.97
N VAL A 255 -20.94 2.36 3.13
CA VAL A 255 -19.51 2.06 3.00
C VAL A 255 -19.03 2.69 1.70
N VAL A 256 -17.99 3.52 1.75
CA VAL A 256 -17.47 4.28 0.60
C VAL A 256 -15.99 3.94 0.40
N GLY A 257 -15.66 3.29 -0.72
CA GLY A 257 -14.29 3.06 -1.16
C GLY A 257 -13.82 4.17 -2.08
N LEU A 258 -12.66 4.76 -1.77
CA LEU A 258 -12.11 5.94 -2.45
C LEU A 258 -10.85 5.63 -3.23
N ASP A 259 -10.72 6.23 -4.41
CA ASP A 259 -9.43 6.34 -5.11
C ASP A 259 -8.73 7.61 -4.67
N THR A 260 -7.72 7.47 -3.82
CA THR A 260 -6.94 8.60 -3.29
C THR A 260 -5.60 8.77 -4.00
N ALA A 261 -5.27 7.91 -4.95
CA ALA A 261 -3.97 7.90 -5.62
C ALA A 261 -4.02 8.54 -7.01
N TYR A 262 -5.09 8.34 -7.77
CA TYR A 262 -5.17 8.77 -9.17
C TYR A 262 -4.97 10.28 -9.36
N ALA A 263 -5.44 11.08 -8.39
CA ALA A 263 -5.31 12.54 -8.40
C ALA A 263 -4.17 13.06 -7.51
N SER A 264 -3.39 12.16 -6.90
CA SER A 264 -2.24 12.52 -6.09
C SER A 264 -1.10 13.09 -6.95
N ASP A 265 -0.20 13.85 -6.33
CA ASP A 265 0.92 14.48 -7.01
C ASP A 265 1.92 13.42 -7.50
N ALA A 266 2.02 13.30 -8.83
CA ALA A 266 2.94 12.38 -9.47
C ALA A 266 4.41 12.68 -9.14
N ILE A 267 4.78 13.96 -8.91
CA ILE A 267 6.17 14.32 -8.56
C ILE A 267 6.52 13.84 -7.15
N ASN A 268 5.54 13.84 -6.24
CA ASN A 268 5.68 13.25 -4.91
C ASN A 268 5.33 11.75 -4.89
N LEU A 269 5.48 11.03 -6.01
CA LEU A 269 5.25 9.58 -6.11
C LEU A 269 3.87 9.14 -5.61
N TYR A 270 2.87 9.99 -5.77
CA TYR A 270 1.50 9.72 -5.36
C TYR A 270 1.32 9.43 -3.86
N MET A 271 2.27 9.82 -2.99
CA MET A 271 2.31 9.44 -1.57
C MET A 271 1.25 10.15 -0.71
N ASP A 272 0.71 11.27 -1.17
CA ASP A 272 -0.27 12.05 -0.43
C ASP A 272 -1.66 11.92 -1.04
N GLY A 273 -2.58 11.29 -0.31
CA GLY A 273 -3.93 11.04 -0.79
C GLY A 273 -4.67 12.31 -1.22
N THR A 274 -5.24 12.30 -2.43
CA THR A 274 -6.01 13.42 -3.00
C THR A 274 -7.25 12.91 -3.74
N LEU A 275 -8.35 13.65 -3.65
CA LEU A 275 -9.58 13.36 -4.41
C LEU A 275 -9.69 14.26 -5.65
N ASN A 276 -10.09 13.69 -6.78
CA ASN A 276 -10.52 14.50 -7.93
C ASN A 276 -11.95 15.02 -7.78
N GLN A 277 -12.27 16.02 -8.61
CA GLN A 277 -13.57 16.69 -8.57
C GLN A 277 -14.73 15.74 -8.88
N GLN A 278 -14.56 14.81 -9.82
CA GLN A 278 -15.60 13.86 -10.21
C GLN A 278 -16.03 12.95 -9.05
N GLN A 279 -15.06 12.44 -8.29
CA GLN A 279 -15.31 11.63 -7.09
C GLN A 279 -15.95 12.47 -5.98
N ILE A 280 -15.49 13.70 -5.76
CA ILE A 280 -16.10 14.63 -4.79
C ILE A 280 -17.56 14.90 -5.13
N ASP A 281 -17.88 15.17 -6.39
CA ASP A 281 -19.23 15.47 -6.83
C ASP A 281 -20.15 14.25 -6.75
N TRP A 282 -19.62 13.05 -6.99
CA TRP A 282 -20.32 11.79 -6.77
C TRP A 282 -20.61 11.54 -5.29
N MET A 283 -19.63 11.74 -4.40
CA MET A 283 -19.80 11.53 -2.96
C MET A 283 -20.93 12.39 -2.38
N LYS A 284 -21.06 13.64 -2.84
CA LYS A 284 -22.15 14.56 -2.45
C LYS A 284 -23.55 14.06 -2.83
N GLN A 285 -23.65 13.15 -3.79
CA GLN A 285 -24.90 12.58 -4.28
C GLN A 285 -25.25 11.23 -3.61
N LEU A 286 -24.36 10.69 -2.78
CA LEU A 286 -24.59 9.41 -2.10
C LEU A 286 -25.79 9.48 -1.15
N PRO A 287 -26.52 8.36 -1.00
CA PRO A 287 -27.66 8.32 -0.11
C PRO A 287 -27.22 8.53 1.33
N GLN A 288 -27.94 9.39 2.05
CA GLN A 288 -27.68 9.61 3.47
C GLN A 288 -28.00 8.36 4.27
N ARG A 289 -27.10 7.98 5.17
CA ARG A 289 -27.23 6.83 6.08
C ARG A 289 -26.84 7.23 7.49
N LYS A 290 -27.22 6.41 8.47
CA LYS A 290 -26.97 6.70 9.88
C LYS A 290 -25.48 6.59 10.19
N LYS A 291 -24.82 5.59 9.60
CA LYS A 291 -23.40 5.30 9.76
C LYS A 291 -22.66 5.36 8.44
N ILE A 292 -21.49 6.00 8.44
CA ILE A 292 -20.60 6.06 7.28
C ILE A 292 -19.27 5.40 7.63
N MET A 293 -18.86 4.44 6.79
CA MET A 293 -17.52 3.86 6.77
C MET A 293 -16.80 4.32 5.50
N VAL A 294 -15.59 4.84 5.66
CA VAL A 294 -14.70 5.19 4.54
C VAL A 294 -13.56 4.17 4.44
N LEU A 295 -13.21 3.81 3.22
CA LEU A 295 -12.10 2.94 2.87
C LEU A 295 -11.22 3.69 1.87
N SER A 296 -9.92 3.80 2.13
CA SER A 296 -8.96 4.45 1.23
C SER A 296 -7.63 3.72 1.23
N HIS A 297 -6.79 3.98 0.24
CA HIS A 297 -5.39 3.56 0.31
C HIS A 297 -4.65 4.43 1.33
N HIS A 298 -4.53 5.73 1.05
CA HIS A 298 -3.91 6.72 1.93
C HIS A 298 -4.69 6.98 3.23
N GLN A 299 -3.95 7.31 4.28
CA GLN A 299 -4.41 7.55 5.65
C GLN A 299 -5.02 8.93 5.89
N GLY A 300 -6.03 8.99 6.77
CA GLY A 300 -6.64 10.25 7.24
C GLY A 300 -5.89 10.92 8.40
N PHE A 301 -5.09 10.17 9.15
CA PHE A 301 -4.21 10.66 10.20
C PHE A 301 -2.77 10.18 9.97
N ASP A 302 -1.79 10.87 10.55
CA ASP A 302 -0.43 10.33 10.67
C ASP A 302 -0.39 8.99 11.41
N ILE A 303 0.76 8.30 11.36
CA ILE A 303 0.95 6.97 11.97
C ILE A 303 0.57 6.92 13.46
N SER A 304 0.74 8.03 14.19
CA SER A 304 0.42 8.15 15.61
C SER A 304 -1.07 8.43 15.91
N GLY A 305 -1.86 8.71 14.87
CA GLY A 305 -3.25 9.15 14.97
C GLY A 305 -3.41 10.59 15.47
N HIS A 306 -2.35 11.40 15.52
CA HIS A 306 -2.39 12.73 16.12
C HIS A 306 -2.84 13.82 15.16
N ASN A 307 -2.17 13.91 14.01
CA ASN A 307 -2.38 14.97 13.04
C ASN A 307 -3.20 14.46 11.86
N LYS A 308 -4.19 15.24 11.45
CA LYS A 308 -4.98 14.98 10.24
C LYS A 308 -4.09 15.20 9.02
N THR A 309 -4.15 14.30 8.04
CA THR A 309 -3.49 14.50 6.75
C THR A 309 -4.27 15.48 5.87
N ALA A 310 -3.67 15.89 4.75
CA ALA A 310 -4.33 16.75 3.77
C ALA A 310 -5.61 16.12 3.16
N LEU A 311 -5.71 14.79 3.17
CA LEU A 311 -6.87 14.05 2.67
C LEU A 311 -8.13 14.22 3.55
N TYR A 312 -7.94 14.47 4.85
CA TYR A 312 -9.04 14.40 5.83
C TYR A 312 -10.19 15.36 5.52
N GLN A 313 -9.87 16.64 5.33
CA GLN A 313 -10.89 17.69 5.18
C GLN A 313 -11.67 17.54 3.86
N PRO A 314 -11.03 17.32 2.69
CA PRO A 314 -11.76 17.05 1.45
C PRO A 314 -12.75 15.88 1.54
N VAL A 315 -12.40 14.79 2.23
CA VAL A 315 -13.30 13.65 2.44
C VAL A 315 -14.52 14.06 3.27
N CYS A 316 -14.30 14.73 4.40
CA CYS A 316 -15.39 15.19 5.28
C CYS A 316 -16.31 16.18 4.56
N ASP A 317 -15.75 17.12 3.80
CA ASP A 317 -16.51 18.11 3.05
C ASP A 317 -17.35 17.47 1.94
N ALA A 318 -16.81 16.46 1.24
CA ALA A 318 -17.52 15.73 0.21
C ALA A 318 -18.69 14.88 0.77
N LEU A 319 -18.51 14.31 1.97
CA LEU A 319 -19.57 13.57 2.68
C LEU A 319 -20.56 14.49 3.40
N GLY A 320 -20.20 15.76 3.63
CA GLY A 320 -20.96 16.72 4.42
C GLY A 320 -20.87 16.54 5.94
N ARG A 321 -20.05 15.59 6.41
CA ARG A 321 -19.75 15.31 7.82
C ARG A 321 -18.55 14.38 7.95
N GLU A 322 -18.01 14.29 9.18
CA GLU A 322 -17.02 13.29 9.54
C GLU A 322 -17.63 11.87 9.48
N PRO A 323 -16.93 10.87 8.88
CA PRO A 323 -17.38 9.49 8.89
C PRO A 323 -17.30 8.88 10.30
N ASP A 324 -18.09 7.84 10.55
CA ASP A 324 -18.05 7.13 11.84
C ASP A 324 -16.85 6.16 11.90
N TYR A 325 -16.46 5.59 10.75
CA TYR A 325 -15.33 4.67 10.63
C TYR A 325 -14.47 5.00 9.42
N TRP A 326 -13.16 4.82 9.54
CA TRP A 326 -12.24 4.98 8.40
C TRP A 326 -11.11 3.96 8.47
N TYR A 327 -11.00 3.12 7.44
CA TYR A 327 -9.94 2.13 7.26
C TYR A 327 -9.02 2.53 6.12
N TRP A 328 -7.72 2.37 6.30
CA TRP A 328 -6.71 2.61 5.27
C TRP A 328 -5.58 1.59 5.26
N GLY A 329 -4.88 1.50 4.13
CA GLY A 329 -3.63 0.75 3.96
C GLY A 329 -2.43 1.68 4.05
N HIS A 330 -1.53 1.60 3.05
CA HIS A 330 -0.38 2.47 2.78
C HIS A 330 0.72 2.44 3.83
N LEU A 331 0.36 2.67 5.09
CA LEU A 331 1.20 2.33 6.22
C LEU A 331 1.16 0.81 6.39
N HIS A 332 2.32 0.15 6.37
CA HIS A 332 2.41 -1.31 6.42
C HIS A 332 2.11 -1.92 7.81
N ASN A 333 1.32 -1.22 8.63
CA ASN A 333 1.02 -1.57 10.01
C ASN A 333 -0.41 -2.12 10.16
N GLY A 334 -0.63 -2.86 11.25
CA GLY A 334 -1.96 -3.09 11.80
C GLY A 334 -2.14 -2.18 13.00
N ILE A 335 -3.10 -1.24 12.94
CA ILE A 335 -3.30 -0.25 14.01
C ILE A 335 -4.79 -0.04 14.27
N CYS A 336 -5.17 -0.07 15.55
CA CYS A 336 -6.45 0.43 16.03
C CYS A 336 -6.24 1.74 16.80
N TYR A 337 -6.79 2.83 16.30
CA TYR A 337 -6.71 4.13 16.97
C TYR A 337 -7.86 4.34 17.97
N ALA A 338 -7.61 5.18 18.97
CA ALA A 338 -8.62 5.69 19.87
C ALA A 338 -9.61 6.57 19.09
N ALA A 339 -10.88 6.56 19.53
CA ALA A 339 -11.92 7.35 18.88
C ALA A 339 -11.64 8.86 19.01
N GLN A 340 -11.87 9.60 17.94
CA GLN A 340 -11.64 11.06 17.88
C GLN A 340 -12.86 11.73 17.26
N GLY A 341 -13.55 12.61 18.00
CA GLY A 341 -14.74 13.30 17.46
C GLY A 341 -15.93 12.40 17.11
N GLY A 342 -15.85 11.10 17.39
CA GLY A 342 -16.81 10.07 16.96
C GLY A 342 -16.30 9.16 15.84
N LEU A 343 -15.19 9.54 15.18
CA LEU A 343 -14.50 8.71 14.20
C LEU A 343 -13.67 7.61 14.87
N HIS A 344 -13.86 6.37 14.41
CA HIS A 344 -13.05 5.21 14.71
C HIS A 344 -12.14 4.88 13.51
N ALA A 345 -10.85 5.20 13.64
CA ALA A 345 -9.85 5.00 12.60
C ALA A 345 -9.09 3.67 12.74
N ARG A 346 -8.75 3.03 11.61
CA ARG A 346 -7.99 1.78 11.54
C ARG A 346 -6.96 1.83 10.42
N CYS A 347 -5.76 1.35 10.69
CA CYS A 347 -4.78 0.99 9.66
C CYS A 347 -4.79 -0.53 9.49
N ALA A 348 -5.00 -0.99 8.26
CA ALA A 348 -5.07 -2.39 7.86
C ALA A 348 -4.12 -2.67 6.68
N GLY A 349 -2.94 -2.05 6.67
CA GLY A 349 -1.93 -2.20 5.61
C GLY A 349 -0.84 -3.23 5.90
N HIS A 350 -1.01 -4.09 6.90
CA HIS A 350 -0.06 -5.18 7.19
C HIS A 350 -0.44 -6.47 6.45
N GLY A 351 -0.95 -6.38 5.21
CA GLY A 351 -1.51 -7.51 4.48
C GLY A 351 -0.51 -8.57 4.06
N ALA A 352 0.70 -8.18 3.63
CA ALA A 352 1.73 -9.15 3.25
C ALA A 352 3.19 -8.67 3.25
N ILE A 353 3.44 -7.36 3.19
CA ILE A 353 4.82 -6.83 3.23
C ILE A 353 5.47 -7.17 4.58
N PRO A 354 6.72 -7.68 4.61
CA PRO A 354 7.41 -7.93 5.85
C PRO A 354 7.72 -6.60 6.54
N TYR A 355 7.24 -6.48 7.77
CA TYR A 355 7.36 -5.27 8.56
C TYR A 355 7.63 -5.64 10.01
N GLY A 356 8.42 -4.86 10.72
CA GLY A 356 8.81 -5.09 12.11
C GLY A 356 7.89 -4.41 13.12
N ASN A 357 8.25 -4.53 14.40
CA ASN A 357 7.54 -3.85 15.47
C ASN A 357 7.81 -2.33 15.45
N ALA A 358 6.78 -1.55 15.18
CA ALA A 358 6.82 -0.09 15.14
C ALA A 358 6.94 0.52 16.53
N SER A 359 8.18 0.63 17.02
CA SER A 359 8.47 1.15 18.36
C SER A 359 7.94 2.56 18.62
N GLU A 360 7.77 3.38 17.58
CA GLU A 360 7.20 4.73 17.72
C GLU A 360 5.73 4.75 18.10
N LEU A 361 5.00 3.64 17.95
CA LEU A 361 3.61 3.53 18.39
C LEU A 361 3.50 3.30 19.91
N ASN A 362 4.60 2.91 20.57
CA ASN A 362 4.59 2.54 21.98
C ASN A 362 4.23 3.72 22.88
N GLY A 363 3.24 3.53 23.74
CA GLY A 363 2.84 4.53 24.73
C GLY A 363 2.07 5.73 24.17
N HIS A 364 1.76 5.76 22.86
CA HIS A 364 0.87 6.79 22.31
C HIS A 364 -0.56 6.56 22.77
N SER A 365 -1.13 7.55 23.46
CA SER A 365 -2.50 7.47 24.01
C SER A 365 -3.59 7.32 22.94
N ARG A 366 -3.29 7.64 21.68
CA ARG A 366 -4.20 7.48 20.54
C ARG A 366 -4.09 6.13 19.85
N VAL A 367 -3.15 5.27 20.24
CA VAL A 367 -2.98 3.93 19.69
C VAL A 367 -3.49 2.93 20.72
N LEU A 368 -4.65 2.31 20.45
CA LEU A 368 -5.23 1.30 21.34
C LEU A 368 -4.58 -0.06 21.16
N TRP A 369 -4.15 -0.34 19.93
CA TRP A 369 -3.47 -1.57 19.56
C TRP A 369 -2.65 -1.33 18.30
N SER A 370 -1.51 -2.00 18.23
CA SER A 370 -0.79 -2.23 16.98
C SER A 370 -0.23 -3.66 16.97
N GLU A 371 -0.04 -4.24 15.79
CA GLU A 371 0.56 -5.57 15.70
C GLU A 371 2.02 -5.53 16.12
N THR A 372 2.39 -6.43 17.03
CA THR A 372 3.71 -6.50 17.67
C THR A 372 4.22 -7.93 17.83
N GLU A 373 3.39 -8.93 17.52
CA GLU A 373 3.74 -10.33 17.62
C GLU A 373 4.66 -10.75 16.50
N ASN A 374 5.80 -11.29 16.87
CA ASN A 374 6.76 -11.80 15.93
C ASN A 374 6.18 -12.99 15.15
N ALA A 375 6.30 -12.97 13.82
CA ALA A 375 5.78 -14.03 12.96
C ALA A 375 6.60 -15.33 13.00
N ARG A 376 7.79 -15.28 13.61
CA ARG A 376 8.77 -16.38 13.68
C ARG A 376 9.18 -16.89 12.30
N ASP A 377 9.31 -15.96 11.36
CA ASP A 377 9.76 -16.23 10.01
C ASP A 377 11.29 -16.30 9.96
N GLU A 378 11.84 -17.43 9.51
CA GLU A 378 13.29 -17.60 9.39
C GLU A 378 13.92 -16.68 8.34
N ALA A 379 13.17 -16.32 7.29
CA ALA A 379 13.63 -15.41 6.25
C ALA A 379 13.59 -13.93 6.71
N TYR A 380 12.65 -13.60 7.59
CA TYR A 380 12.49 -12.28 8.20
C TYR A 380 12.34 -12.38 9.73
N PRO A 381 13.43 -12.63 10.48
CA PRO A 381 13.36 -12.91 11.92
C PRO A 381 12.73 -11.78 12.75
N ASP A 382 12.77 -10.54 12.25
CA ASP A 382 12.26 -9.36 12.94
C ASP A 382 10.83 -8.98 12.52
N ARG A 383 10.22 -9.66 11.54
CA ARG A 383 8.87 -9.30 11.10
C ARG A 383 7.80 -9.67 12.13
N VAL A 384 6.81 -8.81 12.25
CA VAL A 384 5.57 -9.10 12.97
C VAL A 384 4.59 -9.86 12.07
N LEU A 385 3.53 -10.41 12.66
CA LEU A 385 2.46 -11.07 11.92
C LEU A 385 1.83 -10.12 10.91
N ASN A 386 1.67 -10.60 9.69
CA ASN A 386 0.75 -9.98 8.72
C ASN A 386 -0.68 -10.41 9.03
N GLY A 387 -1.67 -9.72 8.47
CA GLY A 387 -3.06 -9.96 8.82
C GLY A 387 -4.07 -9.15 8.03
N TYR A 388 -5.32 -9.24 8.46
CA TYR A 388 -6.45 -8.51 7.90
C TYR A 388 -7.45 -8.17 9.00
N VAL A 389 -8.39 -7.26 8.71
CA VAL A 389 -9.51 -6.99 9.61
C VAL A 389 -10.80 -7.61 9.08
N LYS A 390 -11.45 -8.41 9.92
CA LYS A 390 -12.82 -8.89 9.73
C LYS A 390 -13.78 -7.94 10.42
N VAL A 391 -14.76 -7.46 9.67
CA VAL A 391 -15.78 -6.51 10.14
C VAL A 391 -17.16 -7.12 9.93
N ARG A 392 -18.00 -7.17 10.96
CA ARG A 392 -19.40 -7.56 10.84
C ARG A 392 -20.29 -6.35 11.11
N LEU A 393 -21.18 -6.04 10.18
CA LEU A 393 -22.18 -4.97 10.30
C LEU A 393 -23.55 -5.61 10.53
N VAL A 394 -24.23 -5.27 11.63
CA VAL A 394 -25.57 -5.79 11.95
C VAL A 394 -26.44 -4.67 12.51
N GLY A 395 -27.44 -4.26 11.74
CA GLY A 395 -28.16 -3.02 12.05
C GLY A 395 -27.18 -1.85 12.08
N GLU A 396 -27.21 -1.01 13.13
CA GLU A 396 -26.24 0.08 13.35
C GLU A 396 -24.93 -0.37 14.03
N ASN A 397 -24.83 -1.64 14.44
CA ASN A 397 -23.69 -2.14 15.19
C ASN A 397 -22.58 -2.65 14.27
N ILE A 398 -21.36 -2.59 14.79
CA ILE A 398 -20.15 -3.11 14.15
C ILE A 398 -19.36 -3.95 15.14
N GLU A 399 -18.85 -5.07 14.66
CA GLU A 399 -17.89 -5.92 15.37
C GLU A 399 -16.62 -6.01 14.53
N GLU A 400 -15.47 -5.69 15.10
CA GLU A 400 -14.19 -5.67 14.41
C GLU A 400 -13.25 -6.70 15.03
N THR A 401 -12.50 -7.41 14.21
CA THR A 401 -11.48 -8.37 14.66
C THR A 401 -10.30 -8.36 13.71
N PHE A 402 -9.12 -7.98 14.21
CA PHE A 402 -7.86 -8.16 13.49
C PHE A 402 -7.38 -9.60 13.68
N ILE A 403 -7.11 -10.27 12.58
CA ILE A 403 -6.75 -11.68 12.52
C ILE A 403 -5.39 -11.80 11.84
N GLY A 404 -4.45 -12.46 12.51
CA GLY A 404 -3.12 -12.72 11.98
C GLY A 404 -3.14 -13.82 10.92
N GLU A 405 -2.10 -13.89 10.11
CA GLU A 405 -1.89 -14.91 9.08
C GLU A 405 -1.90 -16.35 9.64
N ASP A 406 -1.60 -16.51 10.93
CA ASP A 406 -1.66 -17.77 11.68
C ASP A 406 -3.07 -18.12 12.20
N GLY A 407 -4.05 -17.24 11.96
CA GLY A 407 -5.44 -17.38 12.41
C GLY A 407 -5.69 -16.90 13.84
N SER A 408 -4.68 -16.38 14.53
CA SER A 408 -4.85 -15.84 15.88
C SER A 408 -5.63 -14.51 15.85
N VAL A 409 -6.52 -14.32 16.84
CA VAL A 409 -7.17 -13.03 17.07
C VAL A 409 -6.17 -12.11 17.73
N ARG A 410 -5.79 -11.04 17.02
CA ARG A 410 -4.77 -10.08 17.46
C ARG A 410 -5.37 -8.91 18.23
N TRP A 411 -6.56 -8.49 17.81
CA TRP A 411 -7.37 -7.48 18.48
C TRP A 411 -8.85 -7.68 18.16
N SER A 412 -9.73 -7.29 19.08
CA SER A 412 -11.19 -7.36 18.92
C SER A 412 -11.82 -6.15 19.60
N SER A 413 -12.89 -5.61 19.00
CA SER A 413 -13.67 -4.49 19.57
C SER A 413 -14.64 -4.91 20.68
N LYS A 414 -14.79 -6.22 20.94
CA LYS A 414 -15.65 -6.80 21.98
C LYS A 414 -15.01 -6.88 23.35
#